data_AF-A0A1D8MQA4-F1
#
_entry.id   AF-A0A1D8MQA4-F1
#
_cell.length_a   1.000
_cell.length_b   1.000
_cell.length_c   1.000
_cell.angle_alpha   90.00
_cell.angle_beta   90.00
_cell.angle_gamma   90.00
#
_symmetry.space_group_name_H-M   'P 1'
#
loop_
_entity.id
_entity.type
_entity.pdbx_description
1 polymer ?
#
loop_
_entity_poly.entity_id
_entity_poly.type
_entity_poly.pdbx_seq_one_letter_code
_entity_poly.pdbx_strand_id
1 'polypeptide(L)'
;SHPTPGKTRTKDKYRVVYTDHQRLELEKEFHYSKYITIRRKSELASFLGLSERQVKIWFQNRRAKDRKQVKKMGEMVHKEKMQPLVMM
;
A
#
# COMPACT_ATOMS: atom_id res chain seq x y z
N SER A 1 -10.52 -21.65 -12.83
CA SER A 1 -11.44 -20.49 -12.84
C SER A 1 -10.98 -19.49 -11.79
N HIS A 2 -10.26 -18.43 -12.20
CA HIS A 2 -9.83 -17.39 -11.26
C HIS A 2 -10.94 -16.34 -11.08
N PRO A 3 -11.29 -15.97 -9.83
CA PRO A 3 -12.38 -15.03 -9.57
C PRO A 3 -11.97 -13.60 -9.96
N THR A 4 -12.89 -12.91 -10.62
CA THR A 4 -12.73 -11.53 -11.10
C THR A 4 -12.75 -10.53 -9.93
N PRO A 5 -11.83 -9.56 -9.86
CA PRO A 5 -11.74 -8.65 -8.73
C PRO A 5 -12.83 -7.57 -8.78
N GLY A 6 -13.55 -7.42 -7.67
CA GLY A 6 -14.72 -6.55 -7.52
C GLY A 6 -14.45 -5.07 -7.80
N LYS A 7 -15.26 -4.46 -8.65
CA LYS A 7 -15.21 -3.03 -9.00
C LYS A 7 -15.82 -2.18 -7.87
N THR A 8 -15.00 -1.40 -7.16
CA THR A 8 -15.52 -0.35 -6.26
C THR A 8 -15.67 0.97 -7.03
N ARG A 9 -16.89 1.51 -7.09
CA ARG A 9 -17.30 2.58 -8.02
C ARG A 9 -16.95 3.98 -7.48
N THR A 10 -16.24 4.79 -8.25
CA THR A 10 -16.36 6.27 -8.24
C THR A 10 -16.62 6.76 -9.65
N LYS A 11 -17.36 7.88 -9.78
CA LYS A 11 -17.98 8.40 -11.01
C LYS A 11 -17.01 8.66 -12.18
N ASP A 12 -15.70 8.68 -11.94
CA ASP A 12 -14.68 8.83 -12.97
C ASP A 12 -13.68 7.65 -12.88
N LYS A 13 -13.70 6.80 -13.91
CA LYS A 13 -12.84 5.62 -14.15
C LYS A 13 -13.08 4.41 -13.25
N TYR A 14 -13.33 3.26 -13.90
CA TYR A 14 -13.42 1.96 -13.23
C TYR A 14 -12.16 1.69 -12.39
N ARG A 15 -12.32 1.54 -11.07
CA ARG A 15 -11.24 1.13 -10.21
C ARG A 15 -10.95 -0.34 -10.48
N VAL A 16 -9.72 -0.63 -10.91
CA VAL A 16 -9.20 -1.99 -11.00
C VAL A 16 -8.72 -2.39 -9.61
N VAL A 17 -9.24 -3.51 -9.12
CA VAL A 17 -8.81 -4.11 -7.87
C VAL A 17 -7.75 -5.16 -8.20
N TYR A 18 -6.57 -5.05 -7.59
CA TYR A 18 -5.48 -6.00 -7.80
C TYR A 18 -5.86 -7.40 -7.31
N THR A 19 -5.20 -8.44 -7.82
CA THR A 19 -5.30 -9.80 -7.26
C THR A 19 -4.45 -9.93 -6.00
N ASP A 20 -4.65 -10.98 -5.21
CA ASP A 20 -3.86 -11.20 -3.99
C ASP A 20 -2.39 -11.48 -4.30
N HIS A 21 -2.12 -12.21 -5.39
CA HIS A 21 -0.77 -12.40 -5.89
C HIS A 21 -0.10 -11.05 -6.23
N GLN A 22 -0.80 -10.16 -6.95
CA GLN A 22 -0.27 -8.84 -7.28
C GLN A 22 0.03 -8.01 -6.03
N ARG A 23 -0.87 -8.02 -5.03
CA ARG A 23 -0.65 -7.30 -3.76
C ARG A 23 0.56 -7.86 -3.00
N LEU A 24 0.67 -9.18 -2.93
CA LEU A 24 1.74 -9.85 -2.20
C LEU A 24 3.11 -9.46 -2.75
N GLU A 25 3.28 -9.54 -4.07
CA GLU A 25 4.55 -9.22 -4.72
C GLU A 25 4.89 -7.72 -4.62
N LEU A 26 3.89 -6.83 -4.72
CA LEU A 26 4.07 -5.40 -4.49
C LEU A 26 4.50 -5.09 -3.05
N GLU A 27 3.91 -5.75 -2.04
CA GLU A 27 4.30 -5.57 -0.63
C GLU A 27 5.69 -6.16 -0.34
N LYS A 28 6.04 -7.32 -0.92
CA LYS A 28 7.41 -7.89 -0.80
C LYS A 28 8.45 -6.91 -1.33
N GLU A 29 8.23 -6.35 -2.51
CA GLU A 29 9.14 -5.37 -3.10
C GLU A 29 9.22 -4.09 -2.24
N PHE A 30 8.08 -3.63 -1.70
CA PHE A 30 8.06 -2.46 -0.81
C PHE A 30 8.76 -2.71 0.54
N HIS A 31 8.74 -3.95 1.02
CA HIS A 31 9.49 -4.34 2.21
C HIS A 31 10.99 -4.28 1.95
N TYR A 32 11.43 -4.77 0.78
CA TYR A 32 12.83 -4.69 0.34
C TYR A 32 13.29 -3.25 0.14
N SER A 33 12.50 -2.43 -0.56
CA SER A 33 12.78 -1.00 -0.74
C SER A 33 11.50 -0.16 -0.78
N LYS A 34 11.48 0.93 0.01
CA LYS A 34 10.37 1.89 0.03
C LYS A 34 10.23 2.69 -1.29
N TYR A 35 11.26 2.66 -2.13
CA TYR A 35 11.33 3.33 -3.42
C TYR A 35 11.75 2.34 -4.50
N ILE A 36 10.94 2.24 -5.56
CA ILE A 36 11.24 1.35 -6.68
C ILE A 36 12.14 2.06 -7.70
N THR A 37 13.17 1.36 -8.16
CA THR A 37 14.05 1.84 -9.23
C THR A 37 13.38 1.68 -10.60
N ILE A 38 13.90 2.35 -11.62
CA ILE A 38 13.33 2.30 -12.99
C ILE A 38 13.35 0.86 -13.53
N ARG A 39 14.51 0.19 -13.40
CA ARG A 39 14.69 -1.20 -13.83
C ARG A 39 13.69 -2.13 -13.13
N ARG A 40 13.64 -2.06 -11.79
CA ARG A 40 12.80 -2.96 -11.01
C ARG A 40 11.30 -2.73 -11.26
N LYS A 41 10.91 -1.48 -11.48
CA LYS A 41 9.54 -1.11 -11.88
C LYS A 41 9.16 -1.77 -13.20
N SER A 42 10.05 -1.78 -14.18
CA SER A 42 9.80 -2.43 -15.47
C SER A 42 9.67 -3.95 -15.33
N GLU A 43 10.58 -4.58 -14.59
CA GLU A 43 10.54 -6.02 -14.30
C GLU A 43 9.25 -6.42 -13.57
N LEU A 44 8.87 -5.69 -12.52
CA LEU A 44 7.70 -5.98 -11.70
C LEU A 44 6.38 -5.73 -12.47
N ALA A 45 6.34 -4.71 -13.32
CA ALA A 45 5.21 -4.42 -14.19
C ALA A 45 4.93 -5.60 -15.14
N SER A 46 5.97 -6.06 -15.84
CA SER A 46 5.89 -7.22 -16.73
C SER A 46 5.48 -8.50 -15.99
N PHE A 47 6.09 -8.77 -14.84
CA PHE A 47 5.80 -9.96 -14.03
C PHE A 47 4.34 -10.01 -13.53
N LEU A 48 3.78 -8.86 -13.16
CA LEU A 48 2.44 -8.77 -12.57
C LEU A 48 1.33 -8.49 -13.58
N GLY A 49 1.67 -8.28 -14.85
CA GLY A 49 0.71 -7.85 -15.88
C GLY A 49 0.12 -6.46 -15.58
N LEU A 50 0.92 -5.57 -15.03
CA LEU A 50 0.55 -4.19 -14.69
C LEU A 50 1.33 -3.21 -15.56
N SER A 51 0.80 -1.99 -15.75
CA SER A 51 1.60 -0.90 -16.33
C SER A 51 2.61 -0.35 -15.32
N GLU A 52 3.75 0.13 -15.81
CA GLU A 52 4.73 0.82 -14.95
C GLU A 52 4.12 2.00 -14.19
N ARG A 53 3.11 2.66 -14.77
CA ARG A 53 2.35 3.74 -14.13
C ARG A 53 1.57 3.22 -12.92
N GLN A 54 0.89 2.07 -13.03
CA GLN A 54 0.17 1.46 -11.91
C GLN A 54 1.12 1.09 -10.78
N VAL A 55 2.27 0.50 -11.09
CA VAL A 55 3.32 0.19 -10.10
C VAL A 55 3.80 1.48 -9.41
N LYS A 56 4.10 2.53 -10.18
CA LYS A 56 4.50 3.85 -9.63
C LYS A 56 3.44 4.41 -8.66
N ILE A 57 2.18 4.42 -9.07
CA ILE A 57 1.06 4.93 -8.25
C ILE A 57 0.89 4.09 -6.99
N TRP A 58 1.00 2.76 -7.10
CA TRP A 58 0.89 1.88 -5.95
C TRP A 58 1.99 2.18 -4.93
N PHE A 59 3.25 2.34 -5.35
CA PHE A 59 4.35 2.71 -4.46
C PHE A 59 4.14 4.08 -3.80
N GLN A 60 3.63 5.07 -4.53
CA GLN A 60 3.27 6.38 -3.97
C GLN A 60 2.20 6.26 -2.89
N ASN A 61 1.12 5.52 -3.17
CA ASN A 61 0.03 5.28 -2.23
C ASN A 61 0.50 4.47 -1.01
N ARG A 62 1.36 3.47 -1.22
CA ARG A 62 1.90 2.63 -0.16
C ARG A 62 2.77 3.42 0.80
N ARG A 63 3.65 4.32 0.30
CA ARG A 63 4.41 5.27 1.14
C ARG A 63 3.49 6.22 1.90
N ALA A 64 2.42 6.72 1.27
CA ALA A 64 1.46 7.58 1.95
C ALA A 64 0.75 6.85 3.10
N LYS A 65 0.36 5.59 2.91
CA LYS A 65 -0.19 4.73 3.95
C LYS A 65 0.82 4.49 5.09
N ASP A 66 2.07 4.21 4.73
CA ASP A 66 3.17 3.99 5.68
C ASP A 66 3.36 5.19 6.62
N ARG A 67 3.45 6.41 6.04
CA ARG A 67 3.54 7.65 6.83
C ARG A 67 2.34 7.85 7.76
N LYS A 68 1.13 7.51 7.32
CA LYS A 68 -0.07 7.59 8.16
C LYS A 68 -0.03 6.58 9.31
N GLN A 69 0.47 5.37 9.06
CA GLN A 69 0.62 4.34 10.09
C GLN A 69 1.65 4.74 11.15
N VAL A 70 2.79 5.31 10.74
CA VAL A 70 3.82 5.81 11.68
C VAL A 70 3.25 6.92 12.57
N LYS A 71 2.49 7.88 12.01
CA LYS A 71 1.83 8.93 12.80
C LYS A 71 0.85 8.37 13.82
N LYS A 72 -0.02 7.44 13.40
CA LYS A 72 -1.00 6.82 14.29
C LYS A 72 -0.35 6.01 15.41
N MET A 73 0.78 5.34 15.13
CA MET A 73 1.56 4.65 16.17
C MET A 73 2.15 5.65 17.17
N GLY A 74 2.72 6.76 16.70
CA GLY A 74 3.22 7.83 17.57
C GLY A 74 2.13 8.46 18.45
N GLU A 75 0.92 8.67 17.90
CA GLU A 75 -0.24 9.17 18.65
C GLU A 75 -0.72 8.18 19.72
N MET A 76 -0.75 6.86 19.42
CA MET A 76 -1.09 5.84 20.41
C MET A 76 -0.07 5.79 21.55
N VAL A 77 1.23 5.82 21.23
CA VAL A 77 2.30 5.84 22.25
C VAL A 77 2.22 7.11 23.10
N HIS A 78 1.89 8.27 22.51
CA HIS A 78 1.70 9.52 23.26
C HIS A 78 0.46 9.46 24.19
N LYS A 79 -0.64 8.87 23.71
CA LYS A 79 -1.87 8.68 24.49
C LYS A 79 -1.70 7.67 25.63
N GLU A 80 -0.86 6.65 25.45
CA GLU A 80 -0.52 5.68 26.50
C GLU A 80 0.37 6.30 27.57
N LYS A 81 1.34 7.14 27.19
CA LYS A 81 2.21 7.86 28.14
C LYS A 81 1.51 8.99 28.90
N MET A 82 0.41 9.54 28.39
CA MET A 82 -0.44 10.51 29.10
C MET A 82 -1.49 9.86 30.01
N GLN A 83 -1.50 8.52 30.14
CA GLN A 83 -2.31 7.82 31.15
C GLN A 83 -1.48 7.47 32.39
N PRO A 84 -1.18 8.45 33.26
CA PRO A 84 -1.23 8.20 34.68
C PRO A 84 -2.23 9.17 35.34
N LEU A 85 -3.03 8.63 36.27
CA LEU A 85 -3.90 9.33 37.22
C LEU A 85 -5.37 9.58 36.81
N VAL A 86 -6.09 8.52 36.45
CA VAL A 86 -7.55 8.39 36.76
C VAL A 86 -7.86 6.96 37.21
N MET A 87 -7.17 6.52 38.25
CA MET A 87 -7.64 5.40 39.08
C MET A 87 -7.38 5.75 40.54
N MET A 88 -8.26 6.57 41.11
CA MET A 88 -8.57 6.68 42.53
C MET A 88 -10.05 7.03 42.65
#